data_AF-A0AA41RT35-F1
#
_entry.id   AF-A0AA41RT35-F1
#
_cell.length_a   1.000
_cell.length_b   1.000
_cell.length_c   1.000
_cell.angle_alpha   90.00
_cell.angle_beta   90.00
_cell.angle_gamma   90.00
#
_symmetry.space_group_name_H-M   'P 1'
#
loop_
_entity.id
_entity.type
_entity.pdbx_description
1 polymer ?
#
loop_
_entity_poly.entity_id
_entity_poly.type
_entity_poly.pdbx_seq_one_letter_code
_entity_poly.pdbx_strand_id
1 'polypeptide(L)'
;LEVKFPYLVQKKLKEGQEVRRVAQLEWKIIKEDCEETFVTSGLQFVPLPVMHGEDYVSLGFLFGENSRVAYVSDVSRFLPSTEHVISKSGAGQLDLLILDTLYKTGSHNTHFCFPQTLEAIKRICPKQALLVGMTHEFDHHKDNEFLAEWSKREGIPVQLARDGLRVPIQL
;
A
#
# COMPACT_ATOMS: atom_id res chain seq x y z
N LEU A 1 -16.60 5.26 31.56
CA LEU A 1 -16.72 4.55 30.27
C LEU A 1 -16.24 5.48 29.17
N GLU A 2 -15.00 5.28 28.70
CA GLU A 2 -14.47 6.03 27.55
C GLU A 2 -15.35 5.83 26.32
N VAL A 3 -15.55 6.90 25.57
CA VAL A 3 -16.39 6.90 24.38
C VAL A 3 -15.60 6.25 23.24
N LYS A 4 -15.98 5.02 22.87
CA LYS A 4 -15.43 4.37 21.68
C LYS A 4 -16.04 5.01 20.42
N PHE A 5 -15.19 5.48 19.51
CA PHE A 5 -15.55 5.97 18.17
C PHE A 5 -16.56 7.13 18.15
N PRO A 6 -16.27 8.28 18.78
CA PRO A 6 -17.17 9.43 18.83
C PRO A 6 -17.51 10.01 17.45
N TYR A 7 -16.70 9.72 16.43
CA TYR A 7 -16.92 10.13 15.04
C TYR A 7 -17.96 9.25 14.31
N LEU A 8 -18.31 8.07 14.83
CA LEU A 8 -19.29 7.17 14.19
C LEU A 8 -20.72 7.39 14.71
N VAL A 9 -20.93 7.89 15.92
CA VAL A 9 -22.29 7.99 16.51
C VAL A 9 -22.54 9.40 17.00
N GLN A 10 -23.39 10.15 16.29
CA GLN A 10 -23.80 11.50 16.73
C GLN A 10 -24.63 11.43 18.01
N LYS A 11 -24.32 12.30 18.98
CA LYS A 11 -24.99 12.38 20.29
C LYS A 11 -26.11 13.42 20.37
N LYS A 12 -26.36 14.23 19.34
CA LYS A 12 -27.38 15.31 19.43
C LYS A 12 -28.78 14.70 19.41
N LEU A 13 -29.23 14.26 20.58
CA LEU A 13 -30.61 13.93 20.89
C LEU A 13 -31.42 15.24 20.87
N LYS A 14 -32.48 15.28 20.07
CA LYS A 14 -33.55 16.27 20.28
C LYS A 14 -34.35 15.83 21.53
N GLU A 15 -34.89 16.78 22.29
CA GLU A 15 -35.75 16.47 23.44
C GLU A 15 -36.86 15.50 23.02
N GLY A 16 -36.98 14.36 23.72
CA GLY A 16 -37.98 13.32 23.45
C GLY A 16 -37.55 12.19 22.49
N GLN A 17 -36.33 12.17 21.94
CA GLN A 17 -35.85 11.04 21.12
C GLN A 17 -35.21 9.91 21.94
N GLU A 18 -35.61 8.67 21.68
CA GLU A 18 -34.91 7.47 22.15
C GLU A 18 -33.48 7.39 21.58
N VAL A 19 -32.54 6.91 22.41
CA VAL A 19 -31.13 6.77 22.04
C VAL A 19 -30.95 5.66 20.99
N ARG A 20 -30.92 6.02 19.71
CA ARG A 20 -30.52 5.12 18.62
C ARG A 20 -29.06 5.34 18.27
N ARG A 21 -28.22 4.33 18.51
CA ARG A 21 -26.78 4.36 18.19
C ARG A 21 -26.54 3.83 16.77
N VAL A 22 -26.96 4.60 15.78
CA VAL A 22 -26.73 4.26 14.37
C VAL A 22 -25.41 4.89 13.93
N ALA A 23 -24.53 4.09 13.34
CA ALA A 23 -23.29 4.58 12.73
C ALA A 23 -23.62 5.54 11.59
N GLN A 24 -23.09 6.76 11.65
CA GLN A 24 -23.17 7.76 10.59
C GLN A 24 -21.87 7.66 9.79
N LEU A 25 -21.99 7.32 8.51
CA LEU A 25 -20.86 7.28 7.59
C LEU A 25 -20.86 8.56 6.76
N GLU A 26 -19.77 9.32 6.86
CA GLU A 26 -19.48 10.40 5.92
C GLU A 26 -18.65 9.83 4.77
N TRP A 27 -19.30 9.65 3.62
CA TRP A 27 -18.63 9.15 2.43
C TRP A 27 -17.82 10.26 1.76
N LYS A 28 -16.50 10.08 1.70
CA LYS A 28 -15.60 10.90 0.89
C LYS A 28 -15.25 10.11 -0.36
N ILE A 29 -15.96 10.40 -1.43
CA ILE A 29 -15.83 9.68 -2.70
C ILE A 29 -14.55 10.18 -3.39
N ILE A 30 -13.63 9.26 -3.64
CA ILE A 30 -12.51 9.48 -4.56
C ILE A 30 -13.07 9.31 -5.97
N LYS A 31 -12.76 10.25 -6.87
CA LYS A 31 -13.25 10.19 -8.24
C LYS A 31 -12.67 8.98 -8.97
N GLU A 32 -13.41 8.50 -9.96
CA GLU A 32 -12.99 7.37 -10.81
C GLU A 32 -11.80 7.74 -11.72
N ASP A 33 -11.55 9.04 -11.91
CA ASP A 33 -10.38 9.52 -12.64
C ASP A 33 -9.10 9.30 -11.82
N CYS A 34 -8.32 8.29 -12.23
CA CYS A 34 -7.06 7.94 -11.59
C CYS A 34 -5.94 8.98 -11.73
N GLU A 35 -6.13 10.02 -12.55
CA GLU A 35 -5.21 11.16 -12.65
C GLU A 35 -5.51 12.25 -11.60
N GLU A 36 -6.69 12.20 -10.96
CA GLU A 36 -7.08 13.22 -9.99
C GLU A 36 -6.57 12.91 -8.57
N THR A 37 -5.69 13.78 -8.07
CA THR A 37 -5.20 13.70 -6.69
C THR A 37 -6.29 14.09 -5.70
N PHE A 38 -6.24 13.55 -4.48
CA PHE A 38 -7.17 13.92 -3.41
C PHE A 38 -6.45 14.11 -2.07
N VAL A 39 -7.08 14.85 -1.16
CA VAL A 39 -6.54 15.09 0.18
C VAL A 39 -7.38 14.36 1.23
N THR A 40 -6.73 13.56 2.06
CA THR A 40 -7.37 12.94 3.23
C THR A 40 -6.38 12.88 4.39
N SER A 41 -6.89 13.03 5.61
CA SER A 41 -6.06 13.06 6.83
C SER A 41 -4.89 14.07 6.79
N GLY A 42 -5.04 15.17 6.04
CA GLY A 42 -4.01 16.19 5.86
C GLY A 42 -2.89 15.84 4.89
N LEU A 43 -2.99 14.71 4.17
CA LEU A 43 -2.02 14.27 3.17
C LEU A 43 -2.65 14.30 1.78
N GLN A 44 -1.87 14.73 0.78
CA GLN A 44 -2.21 14.56 -0.62
C GLN A 44 -1.86 13.13 -1.07
N PHE A 45 -2.79 12.49 -1.76
CA PHE A 45 -2.64 11.17 -2.36
C PHE A 45 -2.77 11.29 -3.88
N VAL A 46 -1.84 10.65 -4.58
CA VAL A 46 -1.86 10.45 -6.02
C VAL A 46 -2.22 8.99 -6.29
N PRO A 47 -3.35 8.70 -6.98
CA PRO A 47 -3.68 7.34 -7.36
C PRO A 47 -2.62 6.75 -8.29
N LEU A 48 -2.36 5.45 -8.16
CA LEU A 48 -1.41 4.70 -8.97
C LEU A 48 -2.16 3.54 -9.63
N PRO A 49 -2.67 3.69 -10.87
CA PRO A 49 -3.40 2.61 -11.53
C PRO A 49 -2.47 1.43 -11.81
N VAL A 50 -2.89 0.23 -11.41
CA VAL A 50 -2.16 -1.02 -11.60
C VAL A 50 -3.12 -2.11 -12.04
N MET A 51 -2.60 -3.14 -12.70
CA MET A 51 -3.42 -4.28 -13.10
C MET A 51 -3.56 -5.28 -11.96
N HIS A 52 -4.76 -5.80 -11.76
CA HIS A 52 -5.07 -6.92 -10.87
C HIS A 52 -5.83 -7.98 -11.68
N GLY A 53 -5.09 -8.75 -12.47
CA GLY A 53 -5.64 -9.56 -13.55
C GLY A 53 -5.43 -8.89 -14.90
N GLU A 54 -6.12 -9.38 -15.93
CA GLU A 54 -6.04 -8.79 -17.28
C GLU A 54 -7.04 -7.64 -17.50
N ASP A 55 -8.21 -7.69 -16.86
CA ASP A 55 -9.34 -6.79 -17.17
C ASP A 55 -9.74 -5.88 -15.99
N TYR A 56 -8.93 -5.81 -14.94
CA TYR A 56 -9.26 -5.04 -13.75
C TYR A 56 -8.10 -4.13 -13.33
N VAL A 57 -8.40 -2.83 -13.22
CA VAL A 57 -7.48 -1.81 -12.72
C VAL A 57 -7.76 -1.60 -11.24
N SER A 58 -6.77 -1.90 -10.41
CA SER A 58 -6.72 -1.55 -9.00
C SER A 58 -5.94 -0.25 -8.80
N LEU A 59 -6.09 0.36 -7.62
CA LEU A 59 -5.36 1.58 -7.26
C LEU A 59 -4.37 1.29 -6.13
N GLY A 60 -3.10 1.49 -6.43
CA GLY A 60 -2.13 1.88 -5.41
C GLY A 60 -2.21 3.37 -5.12
N PHE A 61 -1.43 3.84 -4.16
CA PHE A 61 -1.37 5.27 -3.83
C PHE A 61 0.04 5.73 -3.51
N LEU A 62 0.42 6.87 -4.08
CA LEU A 62 1.63 7.63 -3.75
C LEU A 62 1.26 8.80 -2.83
N PHE A 63 2.01 9.00 -1.75
CA PHE A 63 1.79 10.08 -0.80
C PHE A 63 3.08 10.46 -0.05
N GLY A 64 3.02 11.58 0.67
CA GLY A 64 4.14 12.16 1.42
C GLY A 64 4.91 13.22 0.62
N GLU A 65 5.13 14.37 1.24
CA GLU A 65 5.87 15.52 0.71
C GLU A 65 7.36 15.41 1.04
N ASN A 66 7.69 15.03 2.28
CA ASN A 66 9.08 14.92 2.75
C ASN A 66 9.70 13.56 2.41
N SER A 67 8.89 12.49 2.50
CA SER A 67 9.28 11.13 2.11
C SER A 67 8.25 10.59 1.13
N ARG A 68 8.70 10.14 -0.04
CA ARG A 68 7.83 9.55 -1.06
C ARG A 68 7.50 8.09 -0.69
N VAL A 69 6.23 7.84 -0.41
CA VAL A 69 5.72 6.50 -0.05
C VAL A 69 4.72 6.02 -1.09
N ALA A 70 4.95 4.84 -1.65
CA ALA A 70 3.95 4.16 -2.46
C ALA A 70 3.43 2.91 -1.74
N TYR A 71 2.10 2.78 -1.65
CA TYR A 71 1.42 1.58 -1.18
C TYR A 71 0.67 0.96 -2.36
N VAL A 72 1.02 -0.28 -2.74
CA VAL A 72 0.42 -1.00 -3.85
C VAL A 72 0.15 -2.44 -3.41
N SER A 73 -1.09 -2.74 -3.04
CA SER A 73 -1.56 -4.13 -2.83
C SER A 73 -2.24 -4.66 -4.08
N ASP A 74 -2.46 -5.98 -4.11
CA ASP A 74 -3.30 -6.64 -5.11
C ASP A 74 -2.92 -6.26 -6.56
N VAL A 75 -1.70 -6.60 -6.98
CA VAL A 75 -1.16 -6.18 -8.28
C VAL A 75 -0.54 -7.35 -9.03
N SER A 76 -0.93 -7.59 -10.27
CA SER A 76 -0.30 -8.55 -11.18
C SER A 76 0.69 -7.90 -12.16
N ARG A 77 0.52 -6.62 -12.46
CA ARG A 77 1.36 -5.89 -13.42
C ARG A 77 1.28 -4.37 -13.19
N PHE A 78 2.45 -3.72 -13.19
CA PHE A 78 2.53 -2.27 -13.26
C PHE A 78 2.27 -1.79 -14.69
N LEU A 79 1.51 -0.69 -14.81
CA LEU A 79 1.43 0.06 -16.06
C LEU A 79 2.74 0.86 -16.26
N PRO A 80 3.21 1.06 -17.50
CA PRO A 80 4.43 1.83 -17.75
C PRO A 80 4.40 3.25 -17.17
N SER A 81 3.24 3.91 -17.21
CA SER A 81 3.02 5.23 -16.59
C SER A 81 3.21 5.18 -15.07
N THR A 82 2.59 4.22 -14.40
CA THR A 82 2.70 4.02 -12.95
C THR A 82 4.12 3.67 -12.54
N GLU A 83 4.79 2.75 -13.25
CA GLU A 83 6.18 2.39 -12.97
C GLU A 83 7.13 3.58 -13.18
N HIS A 84 6.88 4.43 -14.19
CA HIS A 84 7.63 5.68 -14.37
C HIS A 84 7.46 6.64 -13.18
N VAL A 85 6.24 6.81 -12.67
CA VAL A 85 5.97 7.73 -11.54
C VAL A 85 6.72 7.33 -10.26
N ILE A 86 6.89 6.03 -10.03
CA ILE A 86 7.45 5.51 -8.76
C ILE A 86 8.90 5.04 -8.84
N SER A 87 9.50 4.95 -10.04
CA SER A 87 10.87 4.44 -10.19
C SER A 87 11.93 5.53 -10.00
N LYS A 88 13.09 5.12 -9.48
CA LYS A 88 14.29 5.97 -9.38
C LYS A 88 14.70 6.60 -10.70
N SER A 89 14.55 5.88 -11.80
CA SER A 89 14.87 6.35 -13.16
C SER A 89 13.78 7.22 -13.80
N GLY A 90 12.59 7.28 -13.21
CA GLY A 90 11.47 8.06 -13.70
C GLY A 90 11.27 9.35 -12.91
N ALA A 91 10.10 9.52 -12.29
CA ALA A 91 9.70 10.77 -11.66
C ALA A 91 10.23 10.98 -10.22
N GLY A 92 10.88 9.97 -9.64
CA GLY A 92 11.55 10.10 -8.34
C GLY A 92 11.66 8.79 -7.58
N GLN A 93 12.81 8.61 -6.91
CA GLN A 93 13.02 7.45 -6.05
C GLN A 93 12.09 7.48 -4.85
N LEU A 94 11.40 6.37 -4.58
CA LEU A 94 10.63 6.21 -3.34
C LEU A 94 11.54 6.05 -2.13
N ASP A 95 11.16 6.66 -1.02
CA ASP A 95 11.73 6.37 0.30
C ASP A 95 11.22 5.02 0.83
N LEU A 96 9.94 4.72 0.57
CA LEU A 96 9.31 3.48 0.99
C LEU A 96 8.33 2.96 -0.07
N LEU A 97 8.50 1.70 -0.46
CA LEU A 97 7.54 0.95 -1.27
C LEU A 97 6.91 -0.16 -0.43
N ILE A 98 5.58 -0.20 -0.34
CA ILE A 98 4.84 -1.32 0.25
C ILE A 98 4.16 -2.06 -0.90
N LEU A 99 4.52 -3.33 -1.11
CA LEU A 99 4.19 -4.05 -2.34
C LEU A 99 3.66 -5.47 -2.08
N ASP A 100 2.67 -5.86 -2.88
CA ASP A 100 2.08 -7.19 -2.90
C ASP A 100 3.08 -8.32 -3.24
N THR A 101 2.94 -9.44 -2.54
CA THR A 101 3.59 -10.72 -2.84
C THR A 101 2.77 -11.88 -2.30
N LEU A 102 2.03 -12.57 -3.18
CA LEU A 102 1.05 -13.58 -2.77
C LEU A 102 1.70 -14.94 -2.46
N TYR A 103 2.25 -15.59 -3.49
CA TYR A 103 2.87 -16.91 -3.37
C TYR A 103 4.38 -16.84 -3.40
N LYS A 104 5.01 -17.79 -2.71
CA LYS A 104 6.47 -17.87 -2.61
C LYS A 104 7.12 -18.30 -3.92
N THR A 105 6.40 -19.08 -4.73
CA THR A 105 6.90 -19.61 -6.00
C THR A 105 5.86 -19.48 -7.10
N GLY A 106 6.29 -19.63 -8.36
CA GLY A 106 5.40 -19.58 -9.51
C GLY A 106 4.90 -18.16 -9.81
N SER A 107 3.71 -18.10 -10.42
CA SER A 107 3.03 -16.87 -10.81
C SER A 107 1.54 -16.98 -10.51
N HIS A 108 0.87 -15.84 -10.36
CA HIS A 108 -0.57 -15.76 -10.22
C HIS A 108 -1.14 -14.77 -11.24
N ASN A 109 -2.39 -14.98 -11.66
CA ASN A 109 -3.00 -14.15 -12.70
C ASN A 109 -3.31 -12.74 -12.19
N THR A 110 -3.62 -12.61 -10.91
CA THR A 110 -4.07 -11.33 -10.33
C THR A 110 -3.09 -10.71 -9.34
N HIS A 111 -2.05 -11.44 -8.93
CA HIS A 111 -1.09 -10.97 -7.93
C HIS A 111 0.35 -11.23 -8.38
N PHE A 112 1.26 -10.42 -7.89
CA PHE A 112 2.68 -10.71 -7.96
C PHE A 112 2.98 -11.85 -6.99
N CYS A 113 3.74 -12.82 -7.48
CA CYS A 113 4.43 -13.78 -6.62
C CYS A 113 5.85 -13.29 -6.34
N PHE A 114 6.50 -13.90 -5.35
CA PHE A 114 7.79 -13.46 -4.83
C PHE A 114 8.85 -13.13 -5.89
N PRO A 115 9.08 -13.96 -6.93
CA PRO A 115 10.06 -13.61 -7.95
C PRO A 115 9.68 -12.33 -8.72
N GLN A 116 8.41 -12.15 -9.05
CA GLN A 116 7.91 -10.98 -9.77
C GLN A 116 8.00 -9.71 -8.91
N THR A 117 7.68 -9.83 -7.62
CA THR A 117 7.82 -8.74 -6.64
C THR A 117 9.27 -8.27 -6.55
N LEU A 118 10.24 -9.18 -6.44
CA LEU A 118 11.66 -8.84 -6.35
C LEU A 118 12.18 -8.18 -7.64
N GLU A 119 11.77 -8.68 -8.81
CA GLU A 119 12.12 -8.05 -10.09
C GLU A 119 11.50 -6.65 -10.25
N ALA A 120 10.26 -6.46 -9.80
CA ALA A 120 9.64 -5.13 -9.77
C ALA A 120 10.40 -4.17 -8.85
N ILE A 121 10.79 -4.62 -7.65
CA ILE A 121 11.60 -3.82 -6.73
C ILE A 121 12.94 -3.42 -7.34
N LYS A 122 13.60 -4.31 -8.09
CA LYS A 122 14.85 -3.99 -8.79
C LYS A 122 14.66 -2.89 -9.84
N ARG A 123 13.59 -2.97 -10.63
CA ARG A 123 13.27 -1.94 -11.64
C ARG A 123 12.87 -0.60 -11.01
N ILE A 124 12.07 -0.62 -9.96
CA ILE A 124 11.61 0.58 -9.26
C ILE A 124 12.76 1.23 -8.44
N CYS A 125 13.62 0.40 -7.84
CA CYS A 125 14.76 0.80 -7.02
C CYS A 125 14.42 1.78 -5.87
N PRO A 126 13.48 1.43 -4.96
CA PRO A 126 13.16 2.26 -3.79
C PRO A 126 14.34 2.27 -2.79
N LYS A 127 14.33 3.19 -1.82
CA LYS A 127 15.30 3.18 -0.70
C LYS A 127 15.01 2.06 0.30
N GLN A 128 13.77 1.64 0.42
CA GLN A 128 13.35 0.46 1.19
C GLN A 128 12.03 -0.09 0.62
N ALA A 129 11.85 -1.41 0.66
CA ALA A 129 10.57 -2.05 0.39
C ALA A 129 10.08 -2.94 1.54
N LEU A 130 8.76 -2.98 1.71
CA LEU A 130 8.04 -3.88 2.62
C LEU A 130 7.08 -4.73 1.82
N LEU A 131 7.12 -6.04 2.01
CA LEU A 131 6.23 -6.95 1.29
C LEU A 131 4.99 -7.28 2.12
N VAL A 132 3.82 -7.27 1.47
CA VAL A 132 2.50 -7.57 2.06
C VAL A 132 1.74 -8.57 1.18
N GLY A 133 0.59 -9.07 1.64
CA GLY A 133 -0.26 -9.98 0.84
C GLY A 133 0.17 -11.45 0.87
N MET A 134 1.23 -11.79 1.60
CA MET A 134 1.75 -13.16 1.70
C MET A 134 0.72 -14.15 2.23
N THR A 135 0.68 -15.34 1.62
CA THR A 135 -0.01 -16.51 2.20
C THR A 135 0.83 -17.18 3.30
N HIS A 136 0.27 -18.23 3.90
CA HIS A 136 0.94 -19.05 4.90
C HIS A 136 2.18 -19.82 4.41
N GLU A 137 2.47 -19.79 3.10
CA GLU A 137 3.69 -20.38 2.54
C GLU A 137 4.96 -19.65 2.97
N PHE A 138 4.83 -18.38 3.37
CA PHE A 138 5.95 -17.59 3.86
C PHE A 138 6.16 -17.81 5.36
N ASP A 139 7.38 -18.20 5.72
CA ASP A 139 7.84 -18.21 7.10
C ASP A 139 8.50 -16.86 7.37
N HIS A 140 7.86 -16.03 8.20
CA HIS A 140 8.27 -14.64 8.40
C HIS A 140 9.73 -14.49 8.85
N HIS A 141 10.26 -15.42 9.63
CA HIS A 141 11.65 -15.34 10.09
C HIS A 141 12.62 -15.82 9.02
N LYS A 142 12.42 -17.03 8.50
CA LYS A 142 13.33 -17.64 7.52
C LYS A 142 13.39 -16.84 6.21
N ASP A 143 12.24 -16.36 5.76
CA ASP A 143 12.18 -15.62 4.49
C ASP A 143 12.74 -14.20 4.63
N ASN A 144 12.70 -13.61 5.83
CA ASN A 144 13.43 -12.38 6.11
C ASN A 144 14.95 -12.59 6.20
N GLU A 145 15.44 -13.74 6.65
CA GLU A 145 16.89 -14.06 6.56
C GLU A 145 17.35 -14.12 5.11
N PHE A 146 16.57 -14.77 4.24
CA PHE A 146 16.83 -14.75 2.80
C PHE A 146 16.80 -13.33 2.23
N LEU A 147 15.78 -12.54 2.57
CA LEU A 147 15.66 -11.16 2.12
C LEU A 147 16.79 -10.26 2.62
N ALA A 148 17.34 -10.51 3.81
CA ALA A 148 18.49 -9.77 4.31
C ALA A 148 19.73 -9.98 3.43
N GLU A 149 20.00 -11.22 3.01
CA GLU A 149 21.10 -11.52 2.08
C GLU A 149 20.82 -10.99 0.67
N TRP A 150 19.57 -11.12 0.19
CA TRP A 150 19.14 -10.52 -1.06
C TRP A 150 19.34 -9.00 -1.04
N SER A 151 18.94 -8.32 0.05
CA SER A 151 19.05 -6.88 0.22
C SER A 151 20.49 -6.38 0.17
N LYS A 152 21.42 -7.10 0.83
CA LYS A 152 22.85 -6.79 0.78
C LYS A 152 23.40 -6.88 -0.64
N ARG A 153 22.98 -7.90 -1.40
CA ARG A 153 23.43 -8.12 -2.78
C ARG A 153 22.91 -7.06 -3.74
N GLU A 154 21.62 -6.75 -3.68
CA GLU A 154 20.99 -5.81 -4.62
C GLU A 154 21.11 -4.34 -4.17
N GLY A 155 21.53 -4.09 -2.92
CA GLY A 155 21.65 -2.74 -2.36
C GLY A 155 20.31 -2.06 -2.06
N ILE A 156 19.22 -2.85 -1.99
CA ILE A 156 17.86 -2.37 -1.70
C ILE A 156 17.38 -3.12 -0.45
N PRO A 157 17.20 -2.45 0.70
CA PRO A 157 16.58 -3.04 1.89
C PRO A 157 15.15 -3.53 1.60
N VAL A 158 14.91 -4.83 1.76
CA VAL A 158 13.60 -5.47 1.60
C VAL A 158 13.34 -6.40 2.78
N GLN A 159 12.11 -6.37 3.30
CA GLN A 159 11.65 -7.32 4.32
C GLN A 159 10.14 -7.61 4.16
N LEU A 160 9.69 -8.74 4.66
CA LEU A 160 8.27 -9.02 4.85
C LEU A 160 7.72 -8.09 5.95
N ALA A 161 6.57 -7.49 5.72
CA ALA A 161 5.83 -6.78 6.75
C ALA A 161 5.18 -7.75 7.74
N ARG A 162 4.68 -7.21 8.86
CA ARG A 162 3.92 -7.96 9.87
C ARG A 162 2.85 -7.10 10.52
N ASP A 163 1.86 -7.75 11.08
CA ASP A 163 0.80 -7.10 11.84
C ASP A 163 1.39 -6.31 13.01
N GLY A 164 0.95 -5.06 13.14
CA GLY A 164 1.44 -4.12 14.15
C GLY A 164 2.81 -3.51 13.86
N LEU A 165 3.44 -3.79 12.71
CA LEU A 165 4.65 -3.09 12.28
C LEU A 165 4.39 -1.58 12.22
N ARG A 166 5.28 -0.81 12.82
CA ARG A 166 5.29 0.65 12.76
C ARG A 166 6.56 1.11 12.07
N VAL A 167 6.42 1.98 11.08
CA VAL A 167 7.52 2.53 10.31
C VAL A 167 7.59 4.03 10.62
N PRO A 168 8.59 4.50 11.37
CA PRO A 168 8.82 5.93 11.56
C PRO A 168 9.18 6.54 10.21
N ILE A 169 8.36 7.46 9.72
CA ILE A 169 8.58 8.15 8.45
C ILE A 169 8.08 9.59 8.57
N GLN A 170 8.82 10.51 7.98
CA GLN A 170 8.42 11.91 7.90
C GLN A 170 7.68 12.09 6.58
N LEU A 171 6.34 12.11 6.65
CA LEU A 171 5.49 12.37 5.50
C LEU A 171 5.55 13.85 5.11
#